data_AF-A0A9E7IG42-F1
#
_entry.id   AF-A0A9E7IG42-F1
#
_cell.length_a   1.000
_cell.length_b   1.000
_cell.length_c   1.000
_cell.angle_alpha   90.00
_cell.angle_beta   90.00
_cell.angle_gamma   90.00
#
_symmetry.space_group_name_H-M   'P 1'
#
loop_
_entity.id
_entity.type
_entity.pdbx_description
1 polymer ?
#
loop_
_entity_poly.entity_id
_entity_poly.type
_entity_poly.pdbx_seq_one_letter_code
_entity_poly.pdbx_strand_id
1 'polypeptide(L)'
;MVKLASARESRAYDHLAARNRLEYFNAGLYLLAPVLLVGGFAAQLSVAPAFTKFGLALALALIGLVLVLVVNAHDLVAHLVDVDYYLSLVEFDVQLVLVEFSVPLAHIVSTILNFISVPFFLIQVDSVRVNCKDKKYIEYDLIESYLYT
;
A
#
# COMPACT_ATOMS: atom_id res chain seq x y z
N MET A 1 -13.97 12.47 0.43
CA MET A 1 -13.38 13.43 1.40
C MET A 1 -14.19 14.75 1.43
N VAL A 2 -15.49 14.69 1.74
CA VAL A 2 -16.35 15.90 1.78
C VAL A 2 -16.23 16.67 3.11
N LYS A 3 -15.69 16.04 4.16
CA LYS A 3 -15.58 16.64 5.51
C LYS A 3 -14.33 17.51 5.74
N LEU A 4 -13.28 17.38 4.91
CA LEU A 4 -12.06 18.19 5.03
C LEU A 4 -12.03 19.39 4.06
N ALA A 5 -12.80 19.32 2.97
CA ALA A 5 -12.92 20.43 2.01
C ALA A 5 -13.57 21.67 2.66
N SER A 6 -14.68 21.47 3.40
CA SER A 6 -15.41 22.55 4.07
C SER A 6 -14.61 23.26 5.17
N ALA A 7 -13.60 22.61 5.77
CA ALA A 7 -12.75 23.22 6.79
C ALA A 7 -11.61 24.05 6.17
N ARG A 8 -11.11 23.66 4.98
CA ARG A 8 -10.10 24.44 4.23
C ARG A 8 -10.68 25.71 3.61
N GLU A 9 -11.93 25.66 3.15
CA GLU A 9 -12.62 26.82 2.55
C GLU A 9 -12.94 27.93 3.59
N SER A 10 -13.12 27.60 4.87
CA SER A 10 -13.44 28.60 5.89
C SER A 10 -12.25 29.45 6.35
N ARG A 11 -11.01 29.08 6.00
CA ARG A 11 -9.80 29.81 6.41
C ARG A 11 -9.30 30.82 5.36
N ALA A 12 -10.08 31.11 4.31
CA ALA A 12 -9.73 32.13 3.28
C ALA A 12 -8.33 31.93 2.65
N TYR A 13 -7.97 30.68 2.35
CA TYR A 13 -6.74 30.34 1.63
C TYR A 13 -7.04 30.08 0.16
N ASP A 14 -7.21 31.12 -0.65
CA ASP A 14 -7.22 30.93 -2.11
C ASP A 14 -6.31 31.93 -2.80
N HIS A 15 -5.26 31.39 -3.43
CA HIS A 15 -4.88 31.66 -4.82
C HIS A 15 -3.56 30.93 -5.13
N LEU A 16 -3.56 29.96 -6.05
CA LEU A 16 -2.44 29.64 -6.95
C LEU A 16 -2.86 28.49 -7.88
N ALA A 17 -3.13 28.78 -9.15
CA ALA A 17 -3.60 27.82 -10.16
C ALA A 17 -2.67 26.59 -10.38
N ALA A 18 -1.41 26.67 -9.97
CA ALA A 18 -0.47 25.54 -9.96
C ALA A 18 -0.72 24.54 -8.82
N ARG A 19 -1.17 25.02 -7.64
CA ARG A 19 -1.53 24.19 -6.48
C ARG A 19 -2.73 23.30 -6.82
N ASN A 20 -3.69 23.85 -7.55
CA ASN A 20 -4.91 23.16 -7.99
C ASN A 20 -4.59 21.91 -8.85
N ARG A 21 -3.60 21.98 -9.76
CA ARG A 21 -3.22 20.81 -10.59
C ARG A 21 -2.62 19.67 -9.77
N LEU A 22 -1.72 19.99 -8.83
CA LEU A 22 -1.09 18.99 -7.96
C LEU A 22 -2.10 18.36 -7.01
N GLU A 23 -3.09 19.12 -6.54
CA GLU A 23 -4.21 18.59 -5.77
C GLU A 23 -5.06 17.60 -6.57
N TYR A 24 -5.36 17.89 -7.84
CA TYR A 24 -6.04 16.94 -8.74
C TYR A 24 -5.21 15.67 -9.00
N PHE A 25 -3.90 15.80 -9.18
CA PHE A 25 -3.01 14.64 -9.29
C PHE A 25 -3.03 13.80 -8.01
N ASN A 26 -2.96 14.44 -6.84
CA ASN A 26 -3.01 13.75 -5.55
C ASN A 26 -4.34 13.01 -5.36
N ALA A 27 -5.46 13.66 -5.69
CA ALA A 27 -6.78 13.04 -5.67
C ALA A 27 -6.90 11.84 -6.64
N GLY A 28 -6.33 11.98 -7.85
CA GLY A 28 -6.26 10.89 -8.82
C GLY A 28 -5.45 9.69 -8.30
N LEU A 29 -4.29 9.94 -7.69
CA LEU A 29 -3.45 8.90 -7.09
C LEU A 29 -4.13 8.21 -5.90
N TYR A 30 -4.88 8.96 -5.08
CA TYR A 30 -5.70 8.41 -3.99
C TYR A 30 -6.80 7.45 -4.49
N LEU A 31 -7.33 7.64 -5.70
CA LEU A 31 -8.28 6.71 -6.31
C LEU A 31 -7.58 5.54 -7.01
N LEU A 32 -6.48 5.80 -7.70
CA LEU A 32 -5.74 4.78 -8.45
C LEU A 32 -5.09 3.74 -7.52
N ALA A 33 -4.48 4.19 -6.42
CA ALA A 33 -3.76 3.34 -5.49
C ALA A 33 -4.63 2.19 -4.90
N PRO A 34 -5.83 2.44 -4.33
CA PRO A 34 -6.67 1.36 -3.81
C PRO A 34 -7.18 0.42 -4.90
N VAL A 35 -7.44 0.92 -6.13
CA VAL A 35 -7.80 0.05 -7.26
C VAL A 35 -6.66 -0.90 -7.60
N LEU A 36 -5.42 -0.41 -7.65
CA LEU A 36 -4.23 -1.25 -7.88
C LEU A 36 -3.99 -2.24 -6.74
N LEU A 37 -4.20 -1.84 -5.48
CA LEU A 37 -4.05 -2.72 -4.32
C LEU A 37 -5.09 -3.84 -4.34
N VAL A 38 -6.37 -3.50 -4.49
CA VAL A 38 -7.46 -4.49 -4.53
C VAL A 38 -7.26 -5.43 -5.72
N GLY A 39 -6.96 -4.89 -6.90
CA GLY A 39 -6.68 -5.70 -8.08
C GLY A 39 -5.45 -6.60 -7.92
N GLY A 40 -4.35 -6.06 -7.39
CA GLY A 40 -3.10 -6.79 -7.15
C GLY A 40 -3.26 -7.93 -6.16
N PHE A 41 -3.89 -7.68 -5.00
CA PHE A 41 -4.15 -8.72 -4.01
C PHE A 41 -5.20 -9.72 -4.49
N ALA A 42 -6.31 -9.29 -5.09
CA ALA A 42 -7.31 -10.21 -5.64
C ALA A 42 -6.71 -11.14 -6.71
N ALA A 43 -5.81 -10.61 -7.55
CA ALA A 43 -5.08 -11.40 -8.53
C ALA A 43 -4.12 -12.42 -7.89
N GLN A 44 -3.46 -12.07 -6.77
CA GLN A 44 -2.60 -13.00 -6.02
C GLN A 44 -3.39 -14.15 -5.38
N LEU A 45 -4.64 -13.91 -4.97
CA LEU A 45 -5.53 -14.94 -4.40
C LEU A 45 -6.28 -15.76 -5.46
N SER A 46 -6.27 -15.32 -6.72
CA SER A 46 -7.01 -15.98 -7.80
C SER A 46 -6.36 -17.28 -8.23
N VAL A 47 -7.15 -18.35 -8.31
CA VAL A 47 -6.73 -19.66 -8.85
C VAL A 47 -6.83 -19.70 -10.39
N ALA A 48 -7.36 -18.64 -11.02
CA ALA A 48 -7.63 -18.63 -12.44
C ALA A 48 -6.34 -18.58 -13.29
N PRO A 49 -6.23 -19.41 -14.34
CA PRO A 49 -5.02 -19.54 -15.16
C PRO A 49 -4.61 -18.24 -15.89
N ALA A 50 -5.55 -17.30 -16.12
CA ALA A 50 -5.25 -16.00 -16.72
C ALA A 50 -4.45 -15.05 -15.78
N PHE A 51 -4.48 -15.30 -14.47
CA PHE A 51 -3.74 -14.53 -13.45
C PHE A 51 -2.44 -15.20 -12.98
N THR A 52 -1.98 -16.23 -13.70
CA THR A 52 -0.74 -16.99 -13.40
C THR A 52 0.55 -16.18 -13.38
N LYS A 53 0.50 -14.90 -13.76
CA LYS A 53 1.62 -13.96 -13.60
C LYS A 53 1.66 -13.43 -12.17
N PHE A 54 2.00 -14.29 -11.20
CA PHE A 54 2.24 -13.90 -9.79
C PHE A 54 3.15 -12.66 -9.68
N GLY A 55 4.15 -12.54 -10.55
CA GLY A 55 5.02 -11.36 -10.63
C GLY A 55 4.31 -10.07 -11.03
N LEU A 56 3.33 -10.12 -11.95
CA LEU A 56 2.55 -8.94 -12.35
C LEU A 56 1.59 -8.52 -11.22
N ALA A 57 0.91 -9.49 -10.59
CA ALA A 57 -0.01 -9.23 -9.48
C ALA A 57 0.73 -8.65 -8.26
N LEU A 58 1.93 -9.16 -7.97
CA LEU A 58 2.84 -8.58 -6.98
C LEU A 58 3.26 -7.17 -7.36
N ALA A 59 3.70 -6.95 -8.61
CA ALA A 59 4.12 -5.63 -9.08
C ALA A 59 2.98 -4.60 -8.94
N LEU A 60 1.74 -4.95 -9.30
CA LEU A 60 0.58 -4.06 -9.14
C LEU A 60 0.34 -3.70 -7.66
N ALA A 61 0.42 -4.67 -6.75
CA ALA A 61 0.28 -4.42 -5.32
C ALA A 61 1.41 -3.52 -4.79
N LEU A 62 2.66 -3.77 -5.19
CA LEU A 62 3.80 -2.95 -4.78
C LEU A 62 3.73 -1.53 -5.34
N ILE A 63 3.33 -1.36 -6.60
CA ILE A 63 3.09 -0.04 -7.20
C ILE A 63 1.99 0.69 -6.44
N GLY A 64 0.89 0.00 -6.13
CA GLY A 64 -0.19 0.53 -5.30
C GLY A 64 0.30 1.03 -3.95
N LEU A 65 1.13 0.24 -3.25
CA LEU A 65 1.74 0.63 -1.96
C LEU A 65 2.66 1.85 -2.11
N VAL A 66 3.49 1.92 -3.16
CA VAL A 66 4.33 3.10 -3.42
C VAL A 66 3.49 4.34 -3.66
N LEU A 67 2.39 4.23 -4.40
CA LEU A 67 1.49 5.37 -4.62
C LEU A 67 0.85 5.83 -3.31
N VAL A 68 0.36 4.90 -2.46
CA VAL A 68 -0.14 5.25 -1.12
C VAL A 68 0.93 5.97 -0.31
N LEU A 69 2.17 5.49 -0.33
CA LEU A 69 3.29 6.09 0.39
C LEU A 69 3.55 7.52 -0.07
N VAL A 70 3.68 7.74 -1.37
CA VAL A 70 3.95 9.06 -1.97
C VAL A 70 2.85 10.05 -1.63
N VAL A 71 1.60 9.63 -1.77
CA VAL A 71 0.43 10.46 -1.51
C VAL A 71 0.32 10.87 -0.05
N ASN A 72 0.51 9.94 0.90
CA ASN A 72 0.49 10.25 2.33
C ASN A 72 1.71 11.09 2.75
N ALA A 73 2.89 10.85 2.15
CA ALA A 73 4.08 11.66 2.41
C ALA A 73 3.90 13.11 1.91
N HIS A 74 3.31 13.28 0.71
CA HIS A 74 2.97 14.60 0.19
C HIS A 74 2.00 15.33 1.11
N ASP A 75 0.95 14.65 1.58
CA ASP A 75 -0.03 15.24 2.50
C ASP A 75 0.61 15.66 3.83
N LEU A 76 1.47 14.79 4.40
CA LEU A 76 2.23 15.10 5.62
C LEU A 76 3.14 16.33 5.43
N VAL A 77 3.85 16.42 4.30
CA VAL A 77 4.71 17.58 3.99
C VAL A 77 3.86 18.84 3.79
N ALA A 78 2.69 18.74 3.16
CA ALA A 78 1.80 19.88 3.00
C ALA A 78 1.33 20.42 4.35
N HIS A 79 0.97 19.54 5.29
CA HIS A 79 0.63 19.92 6.66
C HIS A 79 1.83 20.51 7.43
N LEU A 80 3.04 19.98 7.25
CA LEU A 80 4.24 20.55 7.89
C LEU A 80 4.60 21.95 7.36
N VAL A 81 4.44 22.17 6.06
CA VAL A 81 4.64 23.48 5.44
C VAL A 81 3.57 24.48 5.89
N ASP A 82 2.33 24.03 6.12
CA ASP A 82 1.23 24.88 6.59
C ASP A 82 1.48 25.47 7.99
N VAL A 83 2.27 24.78 8.82
CA VAL A 83 2.62 25.20 10.18
C VAL A 83 4.05 25.77 10.23
N ASP A 84 4.66 26.08 9.08
CA ASP A 84 6.05 26.57 8.98
C ASP A 84 7.08 25.68 9.73
N TYR A 85 6.82 24.36 9.82
CA TYR A 85 7.58 23.41 10.65
C TYR A 85 7.66 23.77 12.14
N TYR A 86 6.81 24.68 12.61
CA TYR A 86 6.76 25.13 13.99
C TYR A 86 5.97 24.14 14.85
N LEU A 87 6.63 23.04 15.24
CA LEU A 87 6.00 21.95 15.98
C LEU A 87 5.45 22.36 17.36
N SER A 88 5.85 23.50 17.93
CA SER A 88 5.26 24.01 19.16
C SER A 88 3.83 24.54 18.99
N LEU A 89 3.39 24.89 17.77
CA LEU A 89 1.99 25.27 17.52
C LEU A 89 1.04 24.07 17.57
N VAL A 90 1.58 22.87 17.35
CA VAL A 90 0.87 21.58 17.36
C VAL A 90 0.35 21.24 18.76
N GLU A 91 0.98 21.76 19.82
CA GLU A 91 0.52 21.56 21.21
C GLU A 91 -0.83 22.22 21.51
N PHE A 92 -1.21 23.24 20.76
CA PHE A 92 -2.46 23.99 20.96
C PHE A 92 -3.63 23.48 20.12
N ASP A 93 -3.36 22.61 19.13
CA ASP A 93 -4.37 22.06 18.23
C ASP A 93 -4.28 20.52 18.18
N VAL A 94 -5.06 19.89 19.06
CA VAL A 94 -5.17 18.42 19.16
C VAL A 94 -5.69 17.79 17.87
N GLN A 95 -6.53 18.50 17.11
CA GLN A 95 -7.04 18.00 15.82
C GLN A 95 -5.91 17.92 14.79
N LEU A 96 -5.06 18.94 14.74
CA LEU A 96 -3.87 18.97 13.89
C LEU A 96 -2.92 17.82 14.23
N VAL A 97 -2.65 17.57 15.52
CA VAL A 97 -1.77 16.46 15.97
C VAL A 97 -2.33 15.11 15.55
N LEU A 98 -3.59 14.84 15.90
CA LEU A 98 -4.14 13.49 15.86
C LEU A 98 -4.62 13.12 14.46
N VAL A 99 -5.23 14.06 13.73
CA VAL A 99 -5.89 13.77 12.46
C VAL A 99 -5.00 14.12 11.28
N GLU A 100 -4.36 15.29 11.32
CA GLU A 100 -3.62 15.80 10.16
C GLU A 100 -2.17 15.33 10.14
N PHE A 101 -1.57 15.03 11.30
CA PHE A 101 -0.20 14.52 11.38
C PHE A 101 -0.15 13.01 11.66
N SER A 102 -0.82 12.54 12.72
CA SER A 102 -0.69 11.14 13.16
C SER A 102 -1.30 10.13 12.18
N VAL A 103 -2.40 10.47 11.49
CA VAL A 103 -3.04 9.56 10.53
C VAL A 103 -2.16 9.32 9.29
N PRO A 104 -1.66 10.35 8.57
CA PRO A 104 -0.73 10.12 7.45
C PRO A 104 0.53 9.38 7.89
N LEU A 105 1.07 9.69 9.08
CA LEU A 105 2.24 9.01 9.63
C LEU A 105 1.98 7.51 9.88
N ALA A 106 0.87 7.18 10.52
CA ALA A 106 0.48 5.79 10.75
C ALA A 106 0.27 5.03 9.43
N HIS A 107 -0.31 5.69 8.43
CA HIS A 107 -0.46 5.14 7.09
C HIS A 107 0.88 4.88 6.41
N ILE A 108 1.85 5.80 6.50
CA ILE A 108 3.21 5.64 5.96
C ILE A 108 3.88 4.42 6.60
N VAL A 109 3.86 4.32 7.93
CA VAL A 109 4.45 3.19 8.66
C VAL A 109 3.80 1.87 8.26
N SER A 110 2.47 1.82 8.24
CA SER A 110 1.74 0.62 7.81
C SER A 110 2.04 0.23 6.37
N THR A 111 2.21 1.20 5.48
CA THR A 111 2.51 0.97 4.06
C THR A 111 3.91 0.40 3.88
N ILE A 112 4.91 0.91 4.60
CA ILE A 112 6.28 0.39 4.59
C ILE A 112 6.30 -1.06 5.09
N LEU A 113 5.63 -1.33 6.22
CA LEU A 113 5.54 -2.68 6.77
C LEU A 113 4.89 -3.65 5.79
N ASN A 114 3.80 -3.26 5.13
CA ASN A 114 3.15 -4.08 4.10
C ASN A 114 4.05 -4.31 2.88
N PHE A 115 4.77 -3.28 2.43
CA PHE A 115 5.68 -3.37 1.28
C PHE A 115 6.78 -4.41 1.50
N ILE A 116 7.29 -4.51 2.73
CA ILE A 116 8.29 -5.51 3.10
C ILE A 116 7.65 -6.88 3.33
N SER A 117 6.49 -6.91 3.99
CA SER A 117 5.83 -8.16 4.40
C SER A 117 5.34 -8.97 3.21
N VAL A 118 4.73 -8.34 2.20
CA VAL A 118 4.10 -9.06 1.07
C VAL A 118 5.12 -9.91 0.29
N PRO A 119 6.28 -9.40 -0.15
CA PRO A 119 7.31 -10.22 -0.78
C PRO A 119 7.84 -11.32 0.13
N PHE A 120 8.05 -11.02 1.42
CA PHE A 120 8.57 -11.98 2.39
C PHE A 120 7.62 -13.18 2.57
N PHE A 121 6.32 -12.92 2.71
CA PHE A 121 5.29 -13.96 2.77
C PHE A 121 5.26 -14.82 1.51
N LEU A 122 5.40 -14.23 0.33
CA LEU A 122 5.41 -14.99 -0.93
C LEU A 122 6.63 -15.92 -1.04
N ILE A 123 7.82 -15.43 -0.67
CA ILE A 123 9.04 -16.25 -0.64
C ILE A 123 8.87 -17.44 0.32
N GLN A 124 8.25 -17.20 1.49
CA GLN A 124 7.98 -18.26 2.46
C GLN A 124 7.00 -19.31 1.90
N VAL A 125 5.91 -18.88 1.27
CA VAL A 125 4.91 -19.78 0.66
C VAL A 125 5.52 -20.63 -0.45
N ASP A 126 6.33 -20.03 -1.33
CA ASP A 126 6.98 -20.78 -2.41
C ASP A 126 8.00 -21.80 -1.88
N SER A 127 8.75 -21.44 -0.83
CA SER A 127 9.68 -22.37 -0.17
C SER A 127 8.96 -23.59 0.41
N VAL A 128 7.81 -23.38 1.06
CA VAL A 128 6.97 -24.47 1.60
C VAL A 128 6.39 -25.32 0.47
N ARG A 129 5.94 -24.69 -0.62
CA ARG A 129 5.37 -25.39 -1.78
C ARG A 129 6.39 -26.32 -2.45
N VAL A 130 7.64 -25.87 -2.60
CA VAL A 130 8.73 -26.70 -3.15
C VAL A 130 8.98 -27.92 -2.28
N ASN A 131 9.17 -27.73 -0.96
CA ASN A 131 9.41 -28.83 -0.02
C ASN A 131 8.29 -29.88 -0.04
N CYS A 132 7.02 -29.45 -0.13
CA CYS A 132 5.88 -30.35 -0.22
C CYS A 132 5.85 -31.15 -1.54
N LYS A 133 6.25 -30.54 -2.66
CA LYS A 133 6.38 -31.26 -3.94
C LYS A 133 7.46 -32.33 -3.86
N ASP A 134 8.64 -31.99 -3.33
CA ASP A 134 9.76 -32.92 -3.21
C ASP A 134 9.39 -34.14 -2.38
N LYS A 135 8.69 -33.94 -1.24
CA LYS A 135 8.17 -35.05 -0.43
C LYS A 135 7.20 -35.95 -1.18
N LYS A 136 6.30 -35.38 -1.98
CA LYS A 136 5.37 -36.18 -2.80
C LYS A 136 6.12 -37.01 -3.84
N TYR A 137 7.13 -36.45 -4.51
CA TYR A 137 7.93 -37.21 -5.48
C TYR A 137 8.66 -38.39 -4.84
N ILE A 138 9.23 -38.19 -3.65
CA ILE A 138 9.88 -39.27 -2.88
C ILE A 138 8.87 -40.36 -2.49
N GLU A 139 7.65 -39.98 -2.11
CA GLU A 139 6.59 -40.94 -1.77
C GLU A 139 6.14 -41.77 -2.99
N TYR A 140 6.02 -41.15 -4.16
CA TYR A 140 5.71 -41.87 -5.41
C TYR A 140 6.83 -42.85 -5.81
N ASP A 141 8.10 -42.44 -5.76
CA ASP A 141 9.25 -43.31 -6.07
C ASP A 141 9.31 -44.52 -5.12
N LEU A 142 9.02 -44.31 -3.82
CA LEU A 142 8.97 -45.40 -2.84
C LEU A 142 7.82 -46.39 -3.13
N ILE A 143 6.63 -45.90 -3.46
CA ILE A 143 5.48 -46.74 -3.81
C ILE A 143 5.78 -47.56 -5.07
N GLU A 144 6.39 -46.93 -6.09
CA GLU A 144 6.75 -47.62 -7.33
C GLU A 144 7.81 -48.71 -7.08
N SER A 145 8.81 -48.45 -6.22
CA SER A 145 9.80 -49.46 -5.82
C SER A 145 9.18 -50.66 -5.09
N TYR A 146 8.14 -50.47 -4.30
CA TYR A 146 7.45 -51.57 -3.58
C TYR A 146 6.49 -52.38 -4.46
N LEU A 147 5.96 -51.79 -5.55
CA LEU A 147 5.05 -52.48 -6.47
C LEU A 147 5.76 -53.36 -7.52
N TYR A 148 7.04 -53.12 -7.77
CA TYR A 148 7.85 -53.83 -8.76
C TYR A 148 8.92 -54.78 -8.16
N THR A 149 8.84 -55.08 -6.85
CA THR A 149 9.64 -56.11 -6.17
C THR A 149 8.75 -57.28 -5.76
#